data_AF-I1DY93-F1
#
_entry.id   AF-I1DY93-F1
#
_cell.length_a   1.000
_cell.length_b   1.000
_cell.length_c   1.000
_cell.angle_alpha   90.00
_cell.angle_beta   90.00
_cell.angle_gamma   90.00
#
_symmetry.space_group_name_H-M   'P 1'
#
loop_
_entity.id
_entity.type
_entity.pdbx_description
1 polymer ?
#
loop_
_entity_poly.entity_id
_entity_poly.type
_entity_poly.pdbx_seq_one_letter_code
_entity_poly.pdbx_strand_id
1 'polypeptide(L)'
;MKTRLSAMIAAAILTAGTVCAAAQANTQDYKLVTVAGYLNFYLLNLNACQDFHPSVRQSAYDAEKNLYPYLDKLYSKMGGEKGANQQMVSDIVMKRRNMLNAQIAEGDFTVEHCQAVVKILTEDGLDKTLLSAVE
;
A
#
# COMPACT_ATOMS: atom_id res chain seq x y z
N MET A 1 -71.37 3.69 12.14
CA MET A 1 -70.73 4.24 10.92
C MET A 1 -69.52 3.35 10.61
N LYS A 2 -69.64 2.44 9.62
CA LYS A 2 -69.03 2.51 8.27
C LYS A 2 -67.49 2.56 8.31
N THR A 3 -66.81 1.40 8.26
CA THR A 3 -66.21 0.72 7.08
C THR A 3 -65.10 1.54 6.40
N ARG A 4 -63.89 1.03 6.11
CA ARG A 4 -63.49 -0.14 5.28
C ARG A 4 -62.05 -0.61 5.66
N LEU A 5 -61.76 -1.92 5.75
CA LEU A 5 -61.23 -2.81 4.69
C LEU A 5 -59.94 -2.23 4.04
N SER A 6 -58.75 -2.79 4.21
CA SER A 6 -58.17 -3.98 3.53
C SER A 6 -56.63 -3.84 3.69
N ALA A 7 -55.72 -4.80 3.59
CA ALA A 7 -55.70 -6.25 3.42
C ALA A 7 -54.29 -6.70 3.85
N MET A 8 -54.16 -7.95 4.28
CA MET A 8 -52.87 -8.65 4.39
C MET A 8 -52.17 -8.72 3.03
N ILE A 9 -50.86 -8.48 2.97
CA ILE A 9 -49.95 -9.23 2.10
C ILE A 9 -48.66 -9.51 2.89
N ALA A 10 -48.38 -10.80 3.05
CA ALA A 10 -47.14 -11.33 3.58
C ALA A 10 -45.95 -10.88 2.73
N ALA A 11 -45.01 -10.14 3.33
CA ALA A 11 -43.70 -9.95 2.75
C ALA A 11 -42.86 -11.18 3.09
N ALA A 12 -42.67 -12.03 2.08
CA ALA A 12 -41.88 -13.23 2.11
C ALA A 12 -40.49 -12.98 2.71
N ILE A 13 -40.12 -13.84 3.64
CA ILE A 13 -38.73 -14.06 4.04
C ILE A 13 -37.99 -14.52 2.78
N LEU A 14 -37.31 -13.59 2.12
CA LEU A 14 -36.29 -13.92 1.14
C LEU A 14 -35.06 -14.36 1.94
N THR A 15 -35.00 -15.66 2.23
CA THR A 15 -33.75 -16.38 2.43
C THR A 15 -32.96 -16.38 1.11
N ALA A 16 -32.48 -15.21 0.71
CA ALA A 16 -31.33 -15.13 -0.16
C ALA A 16 -30.13 -15.44 0.73
N GLY A 17 -29.82 -16.74 0.83
CA GLY A 17 -28.50 -17.20 1.23
C GLY A 17 -27.50 -16.60 0.25
N THR A 18 -27.08 -15.38 0.53
CA THR A 18 -25.79 -14.90 0.09
C THR A 18 -24.82 -15.79 0.83
N VAL A 19 -24.34 -16.80 0.12
CA VAL A 19 -23.00 -17.32 0.36
C VAL A 19 -22.07 -16.12 0.20
N CYS A 20 -21.94 -15.33 1.28
CA CYS A 20 -20.71 -14.64 1.57
C CYS A 20 -19.70 -15.77 1.66
N ALA A 21 -19.12 -16.13 0.50
CA ALA A 21 -17.77 -16.63 0.49
C ALA A 21 -17.01 -15.54 1.24
N ALA A 22 -16.80 -15.77 2.54
CA ALA A 22 -15.82 -15.03 3.29
C ALA A 22 -14.58 -15.16 2.43
N ALA A 23 -14.19 -14.08 1.77
CA ALA A 23 -13.01 -14.07 0.95
C ALA A 23 -11.90 -14.52 1.88
N GLN A 24 -11.48 -15.78 1.73
CA GLN A 24 -10.30 -16.31 2.40
C GLN A 24 -9.14 -15.67 1.67
N ALA A 25 -8.95 -14.36 1.87
CA ALA A 25 -7.69 -13.73 1.61
C ALA A 25 -6.71 -14.52 2.47
N ASN A 26 -5.81 -15.24 1.80
CA ASN A 26 -4.71 -15.88 2.48
C ASN A 26 -4.02 -14.79 3.31
N THR A 27 -4.06 -14.94 4.63
CA THR A 27 -3.60 -13.88 5.56
C THR A 27 -2.12 -13.56 5.35
N GLN A 28 -1.38 -14.51 4.77
CA GLN A 28 0.01 -14.31 4.33
C GLN A 28 0.11 -13.41 3.10
N ASP A 29 -0.77 -13.56 2.13
CA ASP A 29 -0.79 -12.73 0.91
C ASP A 29 -1.10 -11.27 1.24
N TYR A 30 -2.05 -11.04 2.16
CA TYR A 30 -2.37 -9.69 2.63
C TYR A 30 -1.18 -9.03 3.37
N LYS A 31 -0.42 -9.82 4.16
CA LYS A 31 0.80 -9.33 4.82
C LYS A 31 1.86 -8.94 3.79
N LEU A 32 2.12 -9.76 2.78
CA LEU A 32 3.10 -9.44 1.73
C LEU A 32 2.70 -8.21 0.93
N VAL A 33 1.41 -8.06 0.58
CA VAL A 33 0.90 -6.85 -0.06
C VAL A 33 1.07 -5.60 0.82
N THR A 34 0.87 -5.74 2.14
CA THR A 34 1.10 -4.65 3.09
C THR A 34 2.57 -4.23 3.11
N VAL A 35 3.50 -5.20 3.16
CA VAL A 35 4.94 -4.93 3.09
C VAL A 35 5.32 -4.32 1.74
N ALA A 36 4.71 -4.77 0.64
CA ALA A 36 4.90 -4.18 -0.68
C ALA A 36 4.51 -2.70 -0.71
N GLY A 37 3.35 -2.36 -0.14
CA GLY A 37 2.91 -0.98 -0.01
C GLY A 37 3.85 -0.13 0.86
N TYR A 38 4.39 -0.71 1.92
CA TYR A 38 5.34 -0.06 2.82
C TYR A 38 6.69 0.22 2.14
N LEU A 39 7.32 -0.78 1.52
CA LEU A 39 8.60 -0.62 0.83
C LEU A 39 8.50 0.32 -0.39
N ASN A 40 7.44 0.19 -1.19
CA ASN A 40 7.22 1.09 -2.33
C ASN A 40 6.96 2.54 -1.90
N PHE A 41 6.40 2.77 -0.72
CA PHE A 41 6.28 4.13 -0.19
C PHE A 41 7.66 4.78 -0.06
N TYR A 42 8.63 4.12 0.57
CA TYR A 42 9.98 4.67 0.71
C TYR A 42 10.69 4.80 -0.63
N LEU A 43 10.58 3.80 -1.51
CA LEU A 43 11.19 3.85 -2.83
C LEU A 43 10.70 5.06 -3.64
N LEU A 44 9.37 5.25 -3.71
CA LEU A 44 8.78 6.39 -4.41
C LEU A 44 9.24 7.74 -3.84
N ASN A 45 9.26 7.86 -2.50
CA ASN A 45 9.70 9.08 -1.86
C ASN A 45 11.19 9.36 -2.12
N LEU A 46 12.06 8.35 -2.04
CA LEU A 46 13.49 8.52 -2.31
C LEU A 46 13.75 8.92 -3.76
N ASN A 47 13.06 8.30 -4.73
CA ASN A 47 13.17 8.71 -6.14
C ASN A 47 12.72 10.16 -6.33
N ALA A 48 11.59 10.57 -5.74
CA ALA A 48 11.17 11.97 -5.79
C ALA A 48 12.16 12.92 -5.08
N CYS A 49 12.77 12.52 -3.97
CA CYS A 49 13.81 13.31 -3.31
C CYS A 49 15.03 13.53 -4.21
N GLN A 50 15.44 12.51 -4.96
CA GLN A 50 16.54 12.60 -5.94
C GLN A 50 16.20 13.58 -7.06
N ASP A 51 14.96 13.58 -7.54
CA ASP A 51 14.51 14.40 -8.66
C ASP A 51 14.31 15.86 -8.27
N PHE A 52 13.58 16.12 -7.18
CA PHE A 52 13.08 17.45 -6.83
C PHE A 52 13.94 18.24 -5.84
N HIS A 53 14.85 17.59 -5.09
CA HIS A 53 15.66 18.25 -4.07
C HIS A 53 17.16 17.98 -4.24
N PRO A 54 17.88 18.79 -5.05
CA PRO A 54 19.30 18.58 -5.35
C PRO A 54 20.22 18.48 -4.12
N SER A 55 19.88 19.18 -3.03
CA SER A 55 20.65 19.18 -1.79
C SER A 55 20.66 17.83 -1.06
N VAL A 56 19.66 16.97 -1.27
CA VAL A 56 19.55 15.64 -0.64
C VAL A 56 19.68 14.50 -1.64
N ARG A 57 19.93 14.81 -2.92
CA ARG A 57 19.94 13.81 -4.00
C ARG A 57 20.88 12.64 -3.71
N GLN A 58 22.13 12.94 -3.34
CA GLN A 58 23.13 11.91 -3.12
C GLN A 58 22.77 11.02 -1.91
N SER A 59 22.35 11.62 -0.80
CA SER A 59 21.95 10.85 0.38
C SER A 59 20.68 10.03 0.13
N ALA A 60 19.74 10.53 -0.68
CA ALA A 60 18.58 9.77 -1.12
C ALA A 60 18.96 8.57 -2.01
N TYR A 61 19.92 8.73 -2.93
CA TYR A 61 20.45 7.62 -3.73
C TYR A 61 21.13 6.55 -2.86
N ASP A 62 21.91 6.98 -1.87
CA ASP A 62 22.61 6.04 -0.99
C ASP A 62 21.65 5.31 -0.05
N ALA A 63 20.63 6.01 0.47
CA ALA A 63 19.57 5.43 1.29
C ALA A 63 18.70 4.42 0.51
N GLU A 64 18.44 4.65 -0.78
CA GLU A 64 17.64 3.74 -1.62
C GLU A 64 18.22 2.32 -1.66
N LYS A 65 19.55 2.20 -1.67
CA LYS A 65 20.24 0.90 -1.71
C LYS A 65 19.86 -0.01 -0.53
N ASN A 66 19.48 0.57 0.61
CA ASN A 66 19.06 -0.17 1.80
C ASN A 66 17.69 -0.85 1.62
N LEU A 67 16.90 -0.46 0.61
CA LEU A 67 15.61 -1.09 0.29
C LEU A 67 15.76 -2.37 -0.54
N TYR A 68 16.77 -2.45 -1.42
CA TYR A 68 16.87 -3.53 -2.41
C TYR A 68 16.87 -4.94 -1.81
N PRO A 69 17.60 -5.25 -0.72
CA PRO A 69 17.55 -6.58 -0.12
C PRO A 69 16.13 -6.99 0.33
N TYR A 70 15.31 -6.04 0.79
CA TYR A 70 13.94 -6.31 1.19
C TYR A 70 13.00 -6.43 -0.01
N LEU A 71 13.19 -5.59 -1.03
CA LEU A 71 12.43 -5.64 -2.28
C LEU A 71 12.66 -6.97 -3.02
N ASP A 72 13.90 -7.45 -3.09
CA ASP A 72 14.24 -8.72 -3.74
C ASP A 72 13.60 -9.93 -3.02
N LYS A 73 13.68 -9.95 -1.68
CA LYS A 73 13.02 -10.98 -0.86
C LYS A 73 11.52 -10.94 -1.01
N LEU A 74 10.93 -9.74 -0.95
CA LEU A 74 9.49 -9.55 -1.16
C LEU A 74 9.07 -10.07 -2.54
N TYR A 75 9.75 -9.65 -3.60
CA TYR A 75 9.47 -10.06 -4.98
C TYR A 75 9.51 -11.58 -5.12
N SER A 76 10.52 -12.23 -4.53
CA SER A 76 10.65 -13.68 -4.52
C SER A 76 9.49 -14.37 -3.79
N LYS A 77 9.13 -13.89 -2.58
CA LYS A 77 8.01 -14.44 -1.79
C LYS A 77 6.64 -14.22 -2.44
N MET A 78 6.50 -13.18 -3.25
CA MET A 78 5.28 -12.91 -4.00
C MET A 78 5.17 -13.69 -5.31
N GLY A 79 6.14 -14.55 -5.66
CA GLY A 79 6.12 -15.36 -6.88
C GLY A 79 6.60 -14.62 -8.13
N GLY A 80 7.32 -13.51 -7.96
CA GLY A 80 7.86 -12.69 -9.03
C GLY A 80 6.79 -12.09 -9.95
N GLU A 81 7.14 -11.87 -11.22
CA GLU A 81 6.26 -11.30 -12.28
C GLU A 81 4.93 -12.04 -12.44
N LYS A 82 4.88 -13.35 -12.15
CA LYS A 82 3.67 -14.17 -12.27
C LYS A 82 2.90 -14.33 -10.96
N GLY A 83 3.29 -13.57 -9.93
CA GLY A 83 2.63 -13.58 -8.63
C GLY A 83 1.15 -13.18 -8.71
N ALA A 84 0.30 -13.89 -7.99
CA ALA A 84 -1.15 -13.65 -8.01
C ALA A 84 -1.55 -12.23 -7.55
N ASN A 85 -0.69 -11.57 -6.76
CA ASN A 85 -0.96 -10.27 -6.15
C ASN A 85 -0.30 -9.08 -6.86
N GLN A 86 0.35 -9.30 -8.02
CA GLN A 86 1.09 -8.23 -8.72
C GLN A 86 0.18 -7.06 -9.15
N GLN A 87 -1.03 -7.36 -9.63
CA GLN A 87 -1.99 -6.31 -9.99
C GLN A 87 -2.37 -5.44 -8.78
N MET A 88 -2.65 -6.07 -7.63
CA MET A 88 -3.00 -5.35 -6.41
C MET A 88 -1.84 -4.45 -5.94
N VAL A 89 -0.59 -4.93 -6.00
CA VAL A 89 0.58 -4.11 -5.67
C VAL A 89 0.72 -2.94 -6.65
N SER A 90 0.59 -3.19 -7.95
CA SER A 90 0.64 -2.15 -8.97
C SER A 90 -0.39 -1.05 -8.71
N ASP A 91 -1.63 -1.40 -8.40
CA ASP A 91 -2.69 -0.43 -8.12
C ASP A 91 -2.38 0.43 -6.87
N ILE A 92 -1.82 -0.19 -5.82
CA ILE A 92 -1.37 0.52 -4.61
C ILE A 92 -0.23 1.49 -4.94
N VAL A 93 0.76 1.04 -5.72
CA VAL A 93 1.91 1.87 -6.12
C VAL A 93 1.46 3.07 -6.96
N MET A 94 0.58 2.84 -7.93
CA MET A 94 0.04 3.91 -8.76
C MET A 94 -0.76 4.94 -7.95
N LYS A 95 -1.59 4.48 -7.01
CA LYS A 95 -2.32 5.38 -6.10
C LYS A 95 -1.35 6.23 -5.26
N ARG A 96 -0.31 5.62 -4.68
CA ARG A 96 0.70 6.33 -3.89
C ARG A 96 1.50 7.32 -4.72
N ARG A 97 1.87 6.96 -5.95
CA ARG A 97 2.53 7.86 -6.90
C ARG A 97 1.67 9.08 -7.21
N ASN A 98 0.37 8.89 -7.45
CA ASN A 98 -0.54 10.00 -7.70
C ASN A 98 -0.65 10.94 -6.49
N MET A 99 -0.70 10.40 -5.28
CA MET A 99 -0.67 11.21 -4.04
C MET A 99 0.63 12.00 -3.90
N LEU A 100 1.78 11.34 -4.12
CA LEU A 100 3.09 11.99 -4.06
C LEU A 100 3.19 13.13 -5.10
N ASN A 101 2.72 12.90 -6.33
CA ASN A 101 2.71 13.92 -7.36
C ASN A 101 1.82 15.12 -7.00
N ALA A 102 0.69 14.88 -6.33
CA ALA A 102 -0.16 15.96 -5.82
C ALA A 102 0.58 16.78 -4.75
N GLN A 103 1.23 16.13 -3.78
CA GLN A 103 2.04 16.79 -2.76
C GLN A 103 3.18 17.64 -3.36
N ILE A 104 3.83 17.12 -4.41
CA ILE A 104 4.86 17.87 -5.14
C ILE A 104 4.26 19.10 -5.84
N ALA A 105 3.11 18.95 -6.50
CA ALA A 105 2.44 20.06 -7.18
C ALA A 105 1.92 21.13 -6.22
N GLU A 106 1.52 20.74 -5.02
CA GLU A 106 1.05 21.62 -3.95
C GLU A 106 2.19 22.29 -3.17
N GLY A 107 3.45 21.84 -3.38
CA GLY A 107 4.63 22.36 -2.67
C GLY A 107 4.83 21.77 -1.27
N ASP A 108 4.06 20.75 -0.91
CA ASP A 108 4.11 20.08 0.40
C ASP A 108 5.22 19.02 0.47
N PHE A 109 5.84 18.68 -0.65
CA PHE A 109 7.02 17.82 -0.70
C PHE A 109 8.29 18.66 -0.47
N THR A 110 8.75 18.72 0.78
CA THR A 110 9.85 19.60 1.20
C THR A 110 11.19 18.87 1.36
N VAL A 111 12.28 19.65 1.48
CA VAL A 111 13.62 19.11 1.77
C VAL A 111 13.64 18.40 3.13
N GLU A 112 12.93 18.93 4.14
CA GLU A 112 12.85 18.35 5.48
C GLU A 112 12.16 16.97 5.45
N HIS A 113 11.10 16.83 4.64
CA HIS A 113 10.46 15.54 4.41
C HIS A 113 11.46 14.53 3.85
N CYS A 114 12.25 14.93 2.85
CA CYS A 114 13.28 14.06 2.28
C CYS A 114 14.38 13.70 3.27
N GLN A 115 14.84 14.64 4.10
CA GLN A 115 15.82 14.37 5.14
C GLN A 115 15.28 13.37 6.17
N ALA A 116 14.01 13.49 6.55
CA ALA A 116 13.37 12.53 7.44
C ALA A 116 13.28 11.12 6.82
N VAL A 117 12.89 11.03 5.55
CA VAL A 117 12.85 9.75 4.81
C VAL A 117 14.24 9.12 4.73
N VAL A 118 15.28 9.89 4.39
CA VAL A 118 16.67 9.41 4.37
C VAL A 118 17.09 8.90 5.74
N LYS A 119 16.84 9.68 6.81
CA LYS A 119 17.21 9.31 8.18
C LYS A 119 16.57 8.00 8.62
N ILE A 120 15.32 7.74 8.23
CA ILE A 120 14.68 6.45 8.51
C ILE A 120 15.46 5.29 7.87
N LEU A 121 15.93 5.46 6.64
CA LEU A 121 16.61 4.40 5.90
C LEU A 121 18.08 4.21 6.31
N THR A 122 18.71 5.21 6.91
CA THR A 122 20.14 5.16 7.24
C THR A 122 20.42 5.04 8.74
N GLU A 123 19.54 5.55 9.60
CA GLU A 123 19.79 5.66 11.04
C GLU A 123 18.70 4.98 11.88
N ASP A 124 17.43 5.35 11.70
CA ASP A 124 16.36 4.87 12.61
C ASP A 124 15.95 3.42 12.31
N GLY A 125 16.09 3.01 11.05
CA GLY A 125 15.71 1.70 10.58
C GLY A 125 14.24 1.61 10.17
N LEU A 126 13.98 0.69 9.25
CA LEU A 126 12.63 0.33 8.82
C LEU A 126 11.91 -0.49 9.91
N ASP A 127 10.58 -0.51 9.85
CA ASP A 127 9.73 -1.24 10.78
C ASP A 127 10.00 -2.76 10.71
N LYS A 128 10.73 -3.26 11.69
CA LYS A 128 11.11 -4.68 11.79
C LYS A 128 9.90 -5.61 11.90
N THR A 129 8.78 -5.13 12.45
CA THR A 129 7.55 -5.93 12.54
C THR A 129 7.00 -6.21 11.15
N LEU A 130 6.96 -5.19 10.30
CA LEU A 130 6.55 -5.35 8.90
C LEU A 130 7.58 -6.18 8.12
N LEU A 131 8.87 -5.92 8.32
CA LEU A 131 9.93 -6.62 7.58
C LEU A 131 10.06 -8.11 7.95
N SER A 132 9.64 -8.53 9.14
CA SER A 132 9.66 -9.94 9.54
C SER A 132 8.90 -10.88 8.59
N ALA A 133 7.95 -10.37 7.79
CA ALA A 133 7.25 -11.17 6.78
C ALA A 133 8.14 -11.51 5.58
N VAL A 134 9.17 -10.71 5.31
CA VAL A 134 10.09 -10.88 4.18
C VAL A 134 11.48 -11.36 4.58
N GLU A 135 11.83 -11.31 5.86
CA GLU A 135 12.99 -12.02 6.43
C GLU A 135 12.86 -13.55 6.30
#